data_AF-A0A1V0AD81-F1
#
_entry.id   AF-A0A1V0AD81-F1
#
_cell.length_a   1.000
_cell.length_b   1.000
_cell.length_c   1.000
_cell.angle_alpha   90.00
_cell.angle_beta   90.00
_cell.angle_gamma   90.00
#
_symmetry.space_group_name_H-M   'P 1'
#
loop_
_entity.id
_entity.type
_entity.pdbx_description
1 polymer ?
#
loop_
_entity_poly.entity_id
_entity_poly.type
_entity_poly.pdbx_seq_one_letter_code
_entity_poly.pdbx_strand_id
1 'polypeptide(L)'
;MRIEYGEENDVAYIYLADHIGKGEAVRQVVVDDDDLRGEVIIDVDRDGKVLGVEIVGATHVLRPETLATADRHDEEDPYGWPPPPAS
;
A
#
# COMPACT_ATOMS: atom_id res chain seq x y z
N MET A 1 -13.95 -2.35 -4.23
CA MET A 1 -12.98 -2.16 -3.14
C MET A 1 -12.14 -3.40 -3.04
N ARG A 2 -10.82 -3.24 -3.07
CA ARG A 2 -9.81 -4.31 -3.09
C ARG A 2 -8.69 -3.92 -2.15
N ILE A 3 -8.00 -4.90 -1.58
CA ILE A 3 -6.82 -4.66 -0.74
C ILE A 3 -5.66 -5.38 -1.41
N GLU A 4 -4.56 -4.68 -1.61
CA GLU A 4 -3.27 -5.32 -1.91
C GLU A 4 -2.41 -5.29 -0.66
N TYR A 5 -1.60 -6.33 -0.45
CA TYR A 5 -0.64 -6.40 0.65
C TYR A 5 0.71 -6.93 0.17
N GLY A 6 1.77 -6.16 0.41
CA GLY A 6 3.15 -6.56 0.20
C GLY A 6 3.81 -6.95 1.53
N GLU A 7 4.11 -8.23 1.69
CA GLU A 7 4.67 -8.76 2.95
C GLU A 7 6.08 -8.26 3.25
N GLU A 8 6.91 -8.07 2.22
CA GLU A 8 8.30 -7.63 2.38
C GLU A 8 8.42 -6.28 3.10
N ASN A 9 7.52 -5.35 2.79
CA ASN A 9 7.54 -4.00 3.34
C ASN A 9 6.49 -3.77 4.44
N ASP A 10 5.64 -4.77 4.74
CA ASP A 10 4.46 -4.66 5.60
C ASP A 10 3.56 -3.45 5.22
N VAL A 11 3.24 -3.34 3.92
CA VAL A 11 2.41 -2.26 3.38
C VAL A 11 1.15 -2.83 2.74
N ALA A 12 0.00 -2.24 3.08
CA ALA A 12 -1.28 -2.55 2.45
C ALA A 12 -1.86 -1.31 1.77
N TYR A 13 -2.44 -1.49 0.58
CA TYR A 13 -3.19 -0.45 -0.10
C TYR A 13 -4.67 -0.86 -0.22
N ILE A 14 -5.56 -0.03 0.31
CA ILE A 14 -7.01 -0.19 0.21
C ILE A 14 -7.52 0.68 -0.94
N TYR A 15 -7.91 0.06 -2.03
CA TYR A 15 -8.45 0.72 -3.22
C TYR A 15 -9.92 1.10 -3.01
N LEU A 16 -10.22 2.40 -3.10
CA LEU A 16 -11.58 2.94 -3.16
C LEU A 16 -12.03 3.23 -4.61
N ALA A 17 -11.10 3.23 -5.56
CA ALA A 17 -11.34 3.23 -7.01
C ALA A 17 -10.95 1.88 -7.63
N ASP A 18 -11.58 1.50 -8.74
CA ASP A 18 -11.26 0.23 -9.44
C ASP A 18 -9.85 0.22 -10.05
N HIS A 19 -9.38 1.39 -10.48
CA HIS A 19 -8.03 1.59 -11.00
C HIS A 19 -7.55 2.99 -10.59
N ILE A 20 -6.27 3.10 -10.26
CA ILE A 20 -5.59 4.37 -10.01
C ILE A 20 -4.43 4.45 -10.99
N GLY A 21 -4.51 5.41 -11.92
CA GLY A 21 -3.49 5.66 -12.91
C GLY A 21 -2.25 6.30 -12.31
N LYS A 22 -1.11 6.16 -13.01
CA LYS A 22 0.14 6.83 -12.63
C LYS A 22 -0.07 8.35 -12.56
N GLY A 23 0.20 8.93 -11.37
CA GLY A 23 0.06 10.37 -11.12
C GLY A 23 -1.38 10.84 -10.89
N GLU A 24 -2.34 9.92 -10.70
CA GLU A 24 -3.72 10.27 -10.36
C GLU A 24 -3.85 10.73 -8.90
N ALA A 25 -3.13 10.10 -7.97
CA ALA A 25 -2.94 10.59 -6.62
C ALA A 25 -1.99 11.80 -6.63
N VAL A 26 -2.56 13.01 -6.53
CA VAL A 26 -1.78 14.27 -6.57
C VAL A 26 -1.54 14.87 -5.20
N ARG A 27 -2.23 14.36 -4.17
CA ARG A 27 -2.04 14.76 -2.79
C ARG A 27 -2.18 13.55 -1.87
N GLN A 28 -1.31 13.50 -0.87
CA GLN A 28 -1.34 12.51 0.21
C GLN A 28 -1.66 13.24 1.52
N VAL A 29 -2.62 12.73 2.27
CA VAL A 29 -3.01 13.27 3.59
C VAL A 29 -2.66 12.22 4.64
N VAL A 30 -1.67 12.52 5.46
CA VAL A 30 -1.26 11.65 6.57
C VAL A 30 -2.20 11.86 7.76
N VAL A 31 -2.68 10.77 8.35
CA VAL A 31 -3.44 10.81 9.60
C VAL A 31 -2.47 11.04 10.76
N ASP A 32 -2.66 12.13 11.49
CA ASP A 32 -1.84 12.53 12.63
C ASP A 32 -2.50 12.04 13.94
N ASP A 33 -2.06 10.88 14.43
CA ASP A 33 -2.56 10.24 15.64
C ASP A 33 -1.46 9.38 16.30
N ASP A 34 -1.09 9.73 17.54
CA ASP A 34 -0.03 9.08 18.30
C ASP A 34 -0.36 7.62 18.72
N ASP A 35 -1.63 7.24 18.74
CA ASP A 35 -2.06 5.88 19.10
C ASP A 35 -2.02 4.91 17.91
N LEU A 36 -1.84 5.41 16.67
CA LEU A 36 -1.62 4.57 15.49
C LEU A 36 -0.29 3.84 15.58
N ARG A 37 -0.33 2.53 15.31
CA ARG A 37 0.85 1.64 15.34
C ARG A 37 1.51 1.47 13.98
N GLY A 38 1.39 2.50 13.15
CA GLY A 38 1.83 2.55 11.75
C GLY A 38 1.39 3.87 11.12
N GLU A 39 1.58 4.03 9.82
CA GLU A 39 1.17 5.24 9.11
C GLU A 39 -0.08 4.96 8.27
N VAL A 40 -1.03 5.90 8.30
CA VAL A 40 -2.24 5.87 7.46
C VAL A 40 -2.24 7.08 6.57
N ILE A 41 -2.24 6.85 5.26
CA ILE A 41 -2.08 7.88 4.24
C ILE A 41 -3.29 7.81 3.30
N ILE A 42 -4.00 8.93 3.13
CA ILE A 42 -5.16 9.04 2.24
C ILE A 42 -4.72 9.67 0.94
N ASP A 43 -4.90 8.95 -0.16
CA ASP A 43 -4.61 9.44 -1.50
C ASP A 43 -5.80 10.19 -2.10
N VAL A 44 -5.52 11.39 -2.62
CA VAL A 44 -6.53 12.30 -3.14
C VAL A 44 -6.17 12.77 -4.55
N ASP A 45 -7.16 12.76 -5.44
CA ASP A 45 -7.02 13.25 -6.80
C ASP A 45 -7.05 14.79 -6.90
N ARG A 46 -6.90 15.30 -8.13
CA ARG A 46 -6.89 16.73 -8.42
C ARG A 46 -8.22 17.43 -8.14
N ASP A 47 -9.32 16.68 -8.13
CA ASP A 47 -10.68 17.16 -7.91
C ASP A 47 -11.11 17.01 -6.43
N GLY A 48 -10.20 16.55 -5.57
CA GLY A 48 -10.45 16.37 -4.15
C GLY A 48 -11.20 15.08 -3.79
N LYS A 49 -11.20 14.07 -4.67
CA LYS A 49 -11.80 12.75 -4.42
C LYS A 49 -10.77 11.79 -3.85
N VAL A 50 -11.21 10.97 -2.90
CA VAL A 50 -10.36 9.93 -2.30
C VAL A 50 -10.26 8.75 -3.25
N LEU A 51 -9.04 8.33 -3.53
CA LEU A 51 -8.73 7.21 -4.42
C LEU A 51 -8.48 5.91 -3.65
N GLY A 52 -7.82 6.03 -2.50
CA GLY A 52 -7.42 4.89 -1.70
C GLY A 52 -6.76 5.30 -0.38
N VAL A 53 -6.35 4.29 0.38
CA VAL A 53 -5.64 4.45 1.65
C VAL A 53 -4.42 3.53 1.65
N GLU A 54 -3.25 4.09 1.84
CA GLU A 54 -2.00 3.37 2.06
C GLU A 54 -1.77 3.22 3.57
N ILE A 55 -1.42 2.00 3.99
CA ILE A 55 -1.17 1.63 5.38
C ILE A 55 0.24 1.06 5.48
N VAL A 56 1.14 1.76 6.17
CA VAL A 56 2.49 1.28 6.50
C VAL A 56 2.47 0.64 7.89
N GLY A 57 3.07 -0.55 8.02
CA GLY A 57 2.91 -1.37 9.23
C GLY A 57 1.54 -2.05 9.26
N ALA A 58 1.09 -2.56 8.11
CA ALA A 58 -0.26 -3.08 7.91
C ALA A 58 -0.65 -4.16 8.93
N THR A 59 0.28 -5.03 9.32
CA THR A 59 0.05 -6.06 10.36
C THR A 59 -0.22 -5.49 11.75
N HIS A 60 0.19 -4.23 12.01
CA HIS A 60 0.00 -3.54 13.27
C HIS A 60 -1.24 -2.63 13.28
N VAL A 61 -1.67 -2.15 12.12
CA VAL A 61 -2.80 -1.22 11.97
C VAL A 61 -4.10 -1.97 11.61
N LEU A 62 -4.04 -2.93 10.69
CA LEU A 62 -5.21 -3.67 10.22
C LEU A 62 -5.46 -4.90 11.09
N ARG A 63 -6.74 -5.24 11.25
CA ARG A 63 -7.11 -6.50 11.89
C ARG A 63 -6.67 -7.68 11.00
N PRO A 64 -6.24 -8.81 11.58
CA PRO A 64 -5.82 -9.98 10.80
C PRO A 64 -6.88 -10.46 9.79
N GLU A 65 -8.17 -10.40 10.16
CA GLU A 65 -9.27 -10.78 9.27
C GLU A 65 -9.44 -9.86 8.06
N THR A 66 -9.06 -8.58 8.19
CA THR A 66 -9.06 -7.63 7.07
C THR A 66 -7.86 -7.88 6.16
N LEU A 67 -6.68 -8.09 6.74
CA LEU A 67 -5.48 -8.38 5.97
C LEU A 67 -5.57 -9.72 5.22
N ALA A 68 -6.29 -10.69 5.80
CA ALA A 68 -6.52 -11.99 5.18
C ALA A 68 -7.35 -11.95 3.88
N THR A 69 -8.05 -10.83 3.60
CA THR A 69 -8.77 -10.66 2.33
C THR A 69 -7.93 -9.98 1.24
N ALA A 70 -6.68 -9.62 1.54
CA ALA A 70 -5.82 -8.91 0.60
C ALA A 70 -5.26 -9.85 -0.48
N ASP A 71 -5.18 -9.32 -1.70
CA ASP A 71 -4.37 -9.89 -2.76
C ASP A 71 -2.90 -9.69 -2.38
N ARG A 72 -2.18 -10.80 -2.17
CA ARG A 72 -0.77 -10.76 -1.80
C ARG A 72 0.08 -10.70 -3.06
N HIS A 73 1.00 -9.76 -3.08
CA HIS A 73 2.03 -9.67 -4.12
C HIS A 73 3.37 -9.84 -3.43
N ASP A 74 3.93 -11.05 -3.54
CA ASP A 74 5.35 -11.23 -3.33
C ASP A 74 6.00 -10.65 -4.59
N GLU A 75 6.67 -9.50 -4.51
CA GLU A 75 7.52 -9.07 -5.62
C GLU A 75 8.58 -10.17 -5.79
N GLU A 76 8.45 -11.00 -6.83
CA GLU A 76 9.59 -11.77 -7.32
C GLU A 76 10.64 -10.74 -7.67
N ASP A 77 11.69 -10.61 -6.83
CA ASP A 77 12.81 -9.67 -6.98
C ASP A 77 13.09 -9.40 -8.47
N PRO A 78 12.59 -8.30 -9.03
CA PRO A 78 12.71 -8.06 -10.47
C PRO A 78 14.16 -7.76 -10.86
N TYR A 79 15.05 -7.62 -9.88
CA TYR A 79 16.46 -7.31 -10.03
C TYR A 79 17.39 -8.47 -9.67
N GLY A 80 16.86 -9.63 -9.23
CA GLY A 80 17.58 -10.87 -8.97
C GLY A 80 18.99 -10.65 -8.43
N TRP A 81 19.11 -10.10 -7.22
CA TRP A 81 20.42 -9.83 -6.62
C TRP A 81 20.91 -11.02 -5.78
N PRO A 82 22.16 -11.49 -5.96
CA PRO A 82 23.22 -10.91 -6.78
C PRO A 82 23.13 -11.31 -8.27
N PRO A 83 23.62 -10.47 -9.19
CA PRO A 83 23.65 -10.77 -10.62
C PRO A 83 24.44 -12.07 -10.87
N PRO A 84 24.10 -12.83 -11.92
CA PRO A 84 24.85 -14.02 -12.29
C PRO A 84 26.34 -13.66 -12.53
N PRO A 85 27.27 -14.57 -12.21
CA PRO A 85 28.70 -14.31 -12.36
C PRO A 85 29.03 -13.97 -13.82
N ALA A 86 29.82 -12.91 -14.02
CA ALA A 86 30.28 -12.51 -15.34
C ALA A 86 31.04 -13.66 -16.02
N SER A 87 30.63 -14.02 -17.24
CA SER A 87 31.30 -15.02 -18.09
C SER A 87 32.58 -14.48 -18.71
#